data_AF-A0A538SUA7-F1
#
_entry.id   AF-A0A538SUA7-F1
#
_cell.length_a   1.000
_cell.length_b   1.000
_cell.length_c   1.000
_cell.angle_alpha   90.00
_cell.angle_beta   90.00
_cell.angle_gamma   90.00
#
_symmetry.space_group_name_H-M   'P 1'
#
loop_
_entity.id
_entity.type
_entity.pdbx_description
1 polymer ?
#
loop_
_entity_poly.entity_id
_entity_poly.type
_entity_poly.pdbx_seq_one_letter_code
_entity_poly.pdbx_strand_id
1 'polypeptide(L)'
;MSRRAIRVVAMLSVVAVAACASPAWCTFSIVAYDSVTQELGVAVQSRAFSVGMAVPWAEAGVGAIATQASTNESFGPMGLAMLRSGKPAPEVMRTLLAADSGSAHRQLGIVDARGRSANFTGKLCSDWAGGLTGPGYAIQGNILAGEAVVQGMQRAFLETRGELAERLLAALVAAQAAGGDRRGMESAALVVVRPSDQYPEYRTRYVDLRVEDHKDPINELIRVYRILEGQRLAEAHIRYAESYEKAGRADLARVERDRVAESMAHALARKDVDASTLNGLAWICATNSVHLAEALQAAERASALEPKSTEILDTLAEVHYRSGNVAKAIEVESRALSYSPNDQYLKDQINRFKSGIK
;
A
#
# COMPACT_ATOMS: atom_id res chain seq x y z
N MET A 1 -5.75 62.18 56.62
CA MET A 1 -5.51 62.19 55.16
C MET A 1 -4.03 61.91 54.90
N SER A 2 -3.69 60.72 54.38
CA SER A 2 -2.47 60.47 53.59
C SER A 2 -2.51 59.00 53.14
N ARG A 3 -2.86 58.76 51.88
CA ARG A 3 -2.84 57.42 51.25
C ARG A 3 -1.40 57.18 50.76
N ARG A 4 -0.71 56.19 51.32
CA ARG A 4 0.54 55.67 50.74
C ARG A 4 0.20 54.78 49.54
N ALA A 5 0.62 55.19 48.35
CA ALA A 5 0.53 54.39 47.14
C ALA A 5 1.62 53.31 47.14
N ILE A 6 1.21 52.03 47.14
CA ILE A 6 2.09 50.90 46.92
C ILE A 6 2.22 50.73 45.40
N ARG A 7 3.42 51.02 44.85
CA ARG A 7 3.77 50.67 43.47
C ARG A 7 4.14 49.18 43.44
N VAL A 8 3.26 48.35 42.89
CA VAL A 8 3.58 46.97 42.53
C VAL A 8 4.28 47.01 41.16
N VAL A 9 5.58 46.75 41.14
CA VAL A 9 6.30 46.49 39.89
C VAL A 9 6.08 45.03 39.53
N ALA A 10 5.24 44.79 38.51
CA ALA A 10 5.10 43.46 37.93
C ALA A 10 6.32 43.17 37.04
N MET A 11 7.24 42.34 37.54
CA MET A 11 8.27 41.72 36.71
C MET A 11 7.56 40.69 35.79
N LEU A 12 7.41 41.03 34.51
CA LEU A 12 7.09 40.04 33.49
C LEU A 12 8.32 39.15 33.26
N SER A 13 8.32 37.98 33.88
CA SER A 13 9.26 36.91 33.57
C SER A 13 8.88 36.34 32.19
N VAL A 14 9.63 36.72 31.15
CA VAL A 14 9.58 36.03 29.87
C VAL A 14 10.23 34.67 30.06
N VAL A 15 9.42 33.64 30.31
CA VAL A 15 9.89 32.25 30.22
C VAL A 15 10.03 31.96 28.73
N ALA A 16 11.26 32.06 28.23
CA ALA A 16 11.61 31.47 26.94
C ALA A 16 11.41 29.96 27.06
N VAL A 17 10.32 29.44 26.49
CA VAL A 17 10.16 28.02 26.29
C VAL A 17 11.23 27.62 25.28
N ALA A 18 12.34 27.07 25.78
CA ALA A 18 13.30 26.40 24.93
C ALA A 18 12.54 25.29 24.20
N ALA A 19 12.44 25.39 22.88
CA ALA A 19 11.94 24.30 22.06
C ALA A 19 12.86 23.10 22.30
N CYS A 20 12.40 22.13 23.09
CA CYS A 20 13.06 20.83 23.18
C CYS A 20 13.13 20.29 21.75
N ALA A 21 14.33 20.21 21.21
CA ALA A 21 14.57 19.52 19.95
C ALA A 21 14.10 18.07 20.14
N SER A 22 12.99 17.72 19.51
CA SER A 22 12.55 16.33 19.42
C SER A 22 13.71 15.48 18.90
N PRO A 23 13.93 14.26 19.43
CA PRO A 23 15.02 13.41 18.96
C PRO A 23 14.91 13.24 17.44
N ALA A 24 16.00 13.49 16.73
CA ALA A 24 15.99 13.41 15.27
C ALA A 24 15.69 11.97 14.83
N TRP A 25 14.59 11.79 14.08
CA TRP A 25 14.19 10.51 13.51
C TRP A 25 14.76 10.39 12.09
N CYS A 26 15.69 9.44 11.91
CA CYS A 26 16.19 9.03 10.60
C CYS A 26 15.08 8.31 9.85
N THR A 27 14.92 8.67 8.60
CA THR A 27 13.79 8.17 7.80
C THR A 27 14.22 8.22 6.35
N PHE A 28 13.93 7.16 5.59
CA PHE A 28 13.90 7.23 4.13
C PHE A 28 12.52 6.84 3.63
N SER A 29 12.11 7.49 2.55
CA SER A 29 10.80 7.25 1.96
C SER A 29 10.75 7.74 0.52
N ILE A 30 9.71 7.28 -0.16
CA ILE A 30 9.39 7.61 -1.54
C ILE A 30 7.90 7.94 -1.62
N VAL A 31 7.57 9.00 -2.34
CA VAL A 31 6.20 9.29 -2.81
C VAL A 31 6.16 9.10 -4.31
N ALA A 32 5.09 8.52 -4.84
CA ALA A 32 4.98 8.26 -6.27
C ALA A 32 3.55 8.29 -6.82
N TYR A 33 3.46 8.50 -8.12
CA TYR A 33 2.26 8.49 -8.96
C TYR A 33 2.47 7.54 -10.14
N ASP A 34 1.53 6.61 -10.34
CA ASP A 34 1.46 5.81 -11.56
C ASP A 34 0.46 6.45 -12.54
N SER A 35 0.95 6.93 -13.69
CA SER A 35 0.10 7.54 -14.72
C SER A 35 -0.84 6.56 -15.42
N VAL A 36 -0.59 5.25 -15.33
CA VAL A 36 -1.40 4.23 -16.00
C VAL A 36 -2.66 3.93 -15.20
N THR A 37 -2.50 3.54 -13.93
CA THR A 37 -3.59 3.18 -13.01
C THR A 37 -4.10 4.35 -12.18
N GLN A 38 -3.40 5.50 -12.25
CA GLN A 38 -3.64 6.70 -11.44
C GLN A 38 -3.46 6.48 -9.93
N GLU A 39 -2.71 5.43 -9.55
CA GLU A 39 -2.34 5.16 -8.17
C GLU A 39 -1.42 6.27 -7.65
N LEU A 40 -1.62 6.62 -6.39
CA LEU A 40 -0.74 7.50 -5.62
C LEU A 40 -0.32 6.76 -4.37
N GLY A 41 0.94 6.87 -3.98
CA GLY A 41 1.40 6.13 -2.82
C GLY A 41 2.64 6.69 -2.17
N VAL A 42 2.84 6.25 -0.93
CA VAL A 42 3.97 6.57 -0.07
C VAL A 42 4.46 5.30 0.60
N ALA A 43 5.77 5.08 0.60
CA ALA A 43 6.40 4.05 1.41
C ALA A 43 7.54 4.64 2.23
N VAL A 44 7.67 4.18 3.47
CA VAL A 44 8.59 4.75 4.47
C VAL A 44 9.15 3.69 5.40
N GLN A 45 10.37 3.89 5.87
CA GLN A 45 11.00 3.12 6.96
C GLN A 45 11.75 4.07 7.91
N SER A 46 11.74 3.75 9.22
CA SER A 46 12.54 4.45 10.24
C SER A 46 12.97 3.54 11.39
N ARG A 47 14.10 3.85 12.06
CA ARG A 47 14.40 3.45 13.45
C ARG A 47 13.65 4.36 14.43
N ALA A 48 12.34 4.36 14.34
CA ALA A 48 11.44 5.01 15.30
C ALA A 48 10.18 4.15 15.38
N PHE A 49 9.53 4.09 16.54
CA PHE A 49 8.24 3.45 16.68
C PHE A 49 7.22 4.12 15.75
N SER A 50 6.48 3.32 15.00
CA SER A 50 5.27 3.75 14.28
C SER A 50 5.42 4.92 13.29
N VAL A 51 6.41 4.85 12.39
CA VAL A 51 6.63 5.90 11.37
C VAL A 51 5.41 6.16 10.47
N GLY A 52 4.57 5.14 10.29
CA GLY A 52 3.36 5.21 9.45
C GLY A 52 2.27 6.15 9.95
N MET A 53 2.32 6.57 11.23
CA MET A 53 1.36 7.53 11.78
C MET A 53 1.63 8.96 11.33
N ALA A 54 2.89 9.32 11.07
CA ALA A 54 3.29 10.72 10.87
C ALA A 54 3.69 11.05 9.43
N VAL A 55 4.37 10.12 8.76
CA VAL A 55 5.04 10.43 7.48
C VAL A 55 4.13 10.33 6.26
N PRO A 56 3.41 9.21 6.01
CA PRO A 56 2.73 9.00 4.74
C PRO A 56 1.32 9.62 4.71
N TRP A 57 1.05 10.40 3.67
CA TRP A 57 -0.26 10.97 3.38
C TRP A 57 -0.58 10.78 1.90
N ALA A 58 -1.77 10.30 1.57
CA ALA A 58 -2.19 10.15 0.17
C ALA A 58 -3.70 10.29 0.02
N GLU A 59 -4.14 10.84 -1.11
CA GLU A 59 -5.55 10.92 -1.48
C GLU A 59 -5.70 10.71 -2.99
N ALA A 60 -6.55 9.75 -3.37
CA ALA A 60 -6.73 9.37 -4.76
C ALA A 60 -7.22 10.55 -5.61
N GLY A 61 -6.61 10.74 -6.79
CA GLY A 61 -6.91 11.86 -7.68
C GLY A 61 -6.41 13.22 -7.19
N VAL A 62 -5.73 13.29 -6.04
CA VAL A 62 -5.21 14.54 -5.46
C VAL A 62 -3.68 14.54 -5.41
N GLY A 63 -3.08 13.64 -4.61
CA GLY A 63 -1.63 13.53 -4.50
C GLY A 63 -1.15 12.67 -3.34
N ALA A 64 0.17 12.59 -3.18
CA ALA A 64 0.86 11.89 -2.10
C ALA A 64 1.98 12.77 -1.52
N ILE A 65 2.14 12.72 -0.20
CA ILE A 65 3.04 13.58 0.59
C ILE A 65 3.75 12.73 1.64
N ALA A 66 5.07 12.93 1.77
CA ALA A 66 5.89 12.41 2.86
C ALA A 66 6.56 13.58 3.58
N THR A 67 6.19 13.82 4.84
CA THR A 67 6.78 14.84 5.73
C THR A 67 7.60 14.13 6.81
N GLN A 68 8.88 14.47 6.96
CA GLN A 68 9.81 13.74 7.84
C GLN A 68 10.94 14.63 8.41
N ALA A 69 11.93 13.99 9.04
CA ALA A 69 13.00 14.59 9.84
C ALA A 69 12.43 15.21 11.13
N SER A 70 12.55 16.52 11.34
CA SER A 70 11.73 17.18 12.36
C SER A 70 10.31 17.31 11.83
N THR A 71 9.55 16.22 11.85
CA THR A 71 8.27 16.08 11.15
C THR A 71 7.27 17.18 11.56
N ASN A 72 6.64 17.78 10.56
CA ASN A 72 5.47 18.64 10.75
C ASN A 72 4.27 17.96 10.09
N GLU A 73 3.46 17.27 10.90
CA GLU A 73 2.33 16.46 10.42
C GLU A 73 1.26 17.30 9.71
N SER A 74 1.14 18.60 10.03
CA SER A 74 0.19 19.50 9.37
C SER A 74 0.42 19.62 7.85
N PHE A 75 1.64 19.38 7.37
CA PHE A 75 1.98 19.41 5.95
C PHE A 75 1.19 18.39 5.13
N GLY A 76 0.83 17.24 5.71
CA GLY A 76 0.01 16.22 5.06
C GLY A 76 -1.37 16.75 4.64
N PRO A 77 -2.29 17.02 5.59
CA PRO A 77 -3.64 17.49 5.27
C PRO A 77 -3.65 18.86 4.59
N MET A 78 -2.78 19.81 4.97
CA MET A 78 -2.71 21.12 4.32
C MET A 78 -2.21 21.01 2.87
N GLY A 79 -1.20 20.17 2.64
CA GLY A 79 -0.66 19.93 1.31
C GLY A 79 -1.69 19.26 0.40
N LEU A 80 -2.37 18.21 0.88
CA LEU A 80 -3.46 17.56 0.14
C LEU A 80 -4.60 18.54 -0.17
N ALA A 81 -4.96 19.42 0.78
CA ALA A 81 -5.97 20.45 0.53
C ALA A 81 -5.57 21.42 -0.60
N MET A 82 -4.31 21.85 -0.63
CA MET A 82 -3.79 22.70 -1.70
C MET A 82 -3.74 21.98 -3.05
N LEU A 83 -3.29 20.72 -3.07
CA LEU A 83 -3.31 19.89 -4.28
C LEU A 83 -4.73 19.72 -4.83
N ARG A 84 -5.71 19.50 -3.94
CA ARG A 84 -7.13 19.37 -4.29
C ARG A 84 -7.68 20.64 -4.94
N SER A 85 -7.19 21.82 -4.52
CA SER A 85 -7.51 23.11 -5.17
C SER A 85 -6.79 23.35 -6.52
N GLY A 86 -6.03 22.36 -7.01
CA GLY A 86 -5.35 22.41 -8.31
C GLY A 86 -3.92 22.96 -8.27
N LYS A 87 -3.39 23.30 -7.09
CA LYS A 87 -2.01 23.80 -6.98
C LYS A 87 -1.01 22.69 -7.34
N PRO A 88 0.02 22.97 -8.15
CA PRO A 88 1.06 22.00 -8.46
C PRO A 88 1.91 21.64 -7.24
N ALA A 89 2.40 20.39 -7.17
CA ALA A 89 3.26 19.93 -6.08
C ALA A 89 4.45 20.86 -5.74
N PRO A 90 5.22 21.41 -6.71
CA PRO A 90 6.28 22.37 -6.41
C PRO A 90 5.80 23.67 -5.77
N GLU A 91 4.61 24.15 -6.12
CA GLU A 91 4.02 25.34 -5.51
C GLU A 91 3.56 25.06 -4.08
N VAL A 92 2.86 23.94 -3.87
CA VAL A 92 2.43 23.49 -2.54
C VAL A 92 3.63 23.39 -1.59
N MET A 93 4.71 22.75 -2.03
CA MET A 93 5.95 22.64 -1.26
C MET A 93 6.50 24.01 -0.84
N ARG A 94 6.60 24.97 -1.79
CA ARG A 94 7.06 26.33 -1.49
C ARG A 94 6.15 27.04 -0.49
N THR A 95 4.83 26.91 -0.63
CA THR A 95 3.85 27.53 0.28
C THR A 95 3.98 26.97 1.69
N LEU A 96 4.04 25.64 1.85
CA LEU A 96 4.20 25.00 3.16
C LEU A 96 5.50 25.43 3.85
N LEU A 97 6.62 25.39 3.12
CA LEU A 97 7.93 25.72 3.68
C LEU A 97 8.08 27.21 4.02
N ALA A 98 7.52 28.11 3.22
CA ALA A 98 7.56 29.55 3.50
C ALA A 98 6.76 29.93 4.77
N ALA A 99 5.75 29.14 5.12
CA ALA A 99 4.95 29.33 6.33
C ALA A 99 5.56 28.67 7.58
N ASP A 100 6.59 27.82 7.45
CA ASP A 100 7.20 27.08 8.55
C ASP A 100 8.57 27.67 8.92
N SER A 101 8.63 28.35 10.07
CA SER A 101 9.88 28.88 10.63
C SER A 101 10.92 27.80 10.94
N GLY A 102 10.48 26.54 11.09
CA GLY A 102 11.34 25.37 11.27
C GLY A 102 11.71 24.66 9.97
N SER A 103 11.39 25.22 8.80
CA SER A 103 11.66 24.63 7.47
C SER A 103 13.10 24.10 7.30
N ALA A 104 14.10 24.76 7.89
CA ALA A 104 15.48 24.31 7.85
C ALA A 104 15.74 22.92 8.47
N HIS A 105 14.83 22.40 9.29
CA HIS A 105 14.91 21.06 9.91
C HIS A 105 13.94 20.04 9.29
N ARG A 106 13.18 20.43 8.25
CA ARG A 106 12.17 19.59 7.62
C ARG A 106 12.73 18.87 6.40
N GLN A 107 12.14 17.73 6.09
CA GLN A 107 12.28 17.09 4.80
C GLN A 107 10.89 16.75 4.26
N LEU A 108 10.67 17.00 2.97
CA LEU A 108 9.34 16.94 2.35
C LEU A 108 9.44 16.40 0.92
N GLY A 109 8.68 15.35 0.63
CA GLY A 109 8.44 14.84 -0.72
C GLY A 109 6.97 14.99 -1.08
N ILE A 110 6.65 15.51 -2.27
CA ILE A 110 5.28 15.67 -2.76
C ILE A 110 5.20 15.20 -4.21
N VAL A 111 4.14 14.47 -4.55
CA VAL A 111 3.70 14.24 -5.93
C VAL A 111 2.22 14.55 -6.06
N ASP A 112 1.80 15.20 -7.14
CA ASP A 112 0.40 15.43 -7.44
C ASP A 112 -0.17 14.42 -8.43
N ALA A 113 -1.50 14.36 -8.55
CA ALA A 113 -2.21 13.44 -9.45
C ALA A 113 -1.98 13.70 -10.95
N ARG A 114 -1.07 14.63 -11.31
CA ARG A 114 -0.60 14.85 -12.69
C ARG A 114 0.87 14.46 -12.85
N GLY A 115 1.47 13.83 -11.84
CA GLY A 115 2.85 13.37 -11.83
C GLY A 115 3.89 14.47 -11.66
N ARG A 116 3.50 15.70 -11.32
CA ARG A 116 4.47 16.75 -10.96
C ARG A 116 4.95 16.45 -9.54
N SER A 117 6.26 16.45 -9.35
CA SER A 117 6.90 16.07 -8.10
C SER A 117 7.80 17.18 -7.57
N ALA A 118 8.04 17.16 -6.27
CA ALA A 118 8.92 18.10 -5.60
C ALA A 118 9.57 17.44 -4.37
N ASN A 119 10.84 17.76 -4.15
CA ASN A 119 11.60 17.33 -2.98
C ASN A 119 12.28 18.53 -2.30
N PHE A 120 12.34 18.53 -0.98
CA PHE A 120 13.08 19.49 -0.18
C PHE A 120 13.76 18.80 1.01
N THR A 121 15.01 19.19 1.27
CA THR A 121 15.78 18.81 2.46
C THR A 121 16.33 20.09 3.11
N GLY A 122 15.95 20.33 4.36
CA GLY A 122 16.42 21.48 5.13
C GLY A 122 17.91 21.38 5.45
N LYS A 123 18.61 22.52 5.47
CA LYS A 123 20.06 22.61 5.70
C LYS A 123 20.51 22.14 7.10
N LEU A 124 19.59 21.99 8.05
CA LEU A 124 19.83 21.54 9.41
C LEU A 124 19.28 20.12 9.66
N CYS A 125 18.87 19.41 8.61
CA CYS A 125 18.63 17.98 8.71
C CYS A 125 19.95 17.25 8.99
N SER A 126 19.90 16.22 9.82
CA SER A 126 21.10 15.50 10.25
C SER A 126 21.72 14.69 9.11
N ASP A 127 23.01 14.92 8.85
CA ASP A 127 23.79 14.22 7.82
C ASP A 127 23.80 12.70 8.03
N TRP A 128 23.83 11.88 6.99
CA TRP A 128 23.64 12.25 5.59
C TRP A 128 22.16 12.56 5.35
N ALA A 129 21.84 13.70 4.75
CA ALA A 129 20.48 14.06 4.38
C ALA A 129 20.42 14.59 2.95
N GLY A 130 19.42 14.13 2.21
CA GLY A 130 19.24 14.51 0.82
C GLY A 130 18.05 13.80 0.18
N GLY A 131 17.89 14.03 -1.11
CA GLY A 131 16.80 13.47 -1.88
C GLY A 131 16.98 13.71 -3.37
N LEU A 132 16.11 13.11 -4.15
CA LEU A 132 16.03 13.27 -5.58
C LEU A 132 14.57 13.24 -6.01
N THR A 133 14.30 13.74 -7.21
CA THR A 133 12.95 13.80 -7.76
C THR A 133 13.00 13.51 -9.25
N GLY A 134 11.94 12.92 -9.77
CA GLY A 134 11.78 12.68 -11.20
C GLY A 134 10.31 12.64 -11.59
N PRO A 135 9.99 12.37 -12.87
CA PRO A 135 8.60 12.34 -13.33
C PRO A 135 7.78 11.35 -12.50
N GLY A 136 6.77 11.84 -11.78
CA GLY A 136 5.89 11.02 -10.97
C GLY A 136 6.46 10.48 -9.65
N TYR A 137 7.63 10.93 -9.17
CA TYR A 137 8.13 10.51 -7.85
C TYR A 137 9.07 11.52 -7.18
N ALA A 138 9.16 11.44 -5.85
CA ALA A 138 10.18 12.10 -5.04
C ALA A 138 10.68 11.14 -3.94
N ILE A 139 11.99 11.13 -3.71
CA ILE A 139 12.68 10.26 -2.75
C ILE A 139 13.56 11.11 -1.85
N GLN A 140 13.62 10.76 -0.58
CA GLN A 140 14.30 11.56 0.42
C GLN A 140 14.65 10.73 1.65
N GLY A 141 15.74 11.12 2.30
CA GLY A 141 16.03 10.64 3.64
C GLY A 141 17.04 11.49 4.40
N ASN A 142 17.11 11.28 5.70
CA ASN A 142 18.03 11.95 6.63
C ASN A 142 18.67 10.91 7.54
N ILE A 143 19.85 11.16 8.10
CA ILE A 143 20.67 10.23 8.92
C ILE A 143 21.04 8.92 8.16
N LEU A 144 20.98 8.94 6.82
CA LEU A 144 21.25 7.76 6.00
C LEU A 144 22.73 7.35 6.03
N ALA A 145 23.01 6.10 5.66
CA ALA A 145 24.37 5.61 5.46
C ALA A 145 25.16 6.41 4.39
N GLY A 146 24.45 6.96 3.41
CA GLY A 146 25.00 7.84 2.39
C GLY A 146 24.07 8.00 1.19
N GLU A 147 24.53 8.73 0.18
CA GLU A 147 23.77 9.01 -1.05
C GLU A 147 23.31 7.76 -1.81
N ALA A 148 24.11 6.69 -1.74
CA ALA A 148 23.81 5.41 -2.38
C ALA A 148 22.44 4.84 -1.98
N VAL A 149 21.93 5.17 -0.78
CA VAL A 149 20.59 4.78 -0.32
C VAL A 149 19.51 5.35 -1.23
N VAL A 150 19.52 6.67 -1.46
CA VAL A 150 18.49 7.35 -2.26
C VAL A 150 18.63 6.98 -3.75
N GLN A 151 19.86 6.84 -4.24
CA GLN A 151 20.09 6.38 -5.61
C GLN A 151 19.65 4.92 -5.83
N GLY A 152 19.84 4.06 -4.83
CA GLY A 152 19.37 2.67 -4.84
C GLY A 152 17.84 2.59 -4.90
N MET A 153 17.15 3.39 -4.08
CA MET A 153 15.69 3.53 -4.13
C MET A 153 15.20 3.93 -5.52
N GLN A 154 15.85 4.93 -6.13
CA GLN A 154 15.47 5.42 -7.46
C GLN A 154 15.58 4.33 -8.53
N ARG A 155 16.74 3.64 -8.59
CA ARG A 155 16.97 2.59 -9.57
C ARG A 155 15.93 1.47 -9.42
N ALA A 156 15.74 0.96 -8.21
CA ALA A 156 14.76 -0.08 -7.96
C ALA A 156 13.34 0.34 -8.35
N PHE A 157 12.90 1.56 -7.97
CA PHE A 157 11.56 2.05 -8.32
C PHE A 157 11.32 2.17 -9.84
N LEU A 158 12.36 2.53 -10.60
CA LEU A 158 12.28 2.71 -12.05
C LEU A 158 12.42 1.38 -12.82
N GLU A 159 13.17 0.42 -12.29
CA GLU A 159 13.43 -0.87 -12.93
C GLU A 159 12.35 -1.93 -12.59
N THR A 160 11.75 -1.84 -11.40
CA THR A 160 10.66 -2.72 -10.99
C THR A 160 9.40 -2.42 -11.80
N ARG A 161 8.80 -3.49 -12.35
CA ARG A 161 7.50 -3.48 -13.02
C ARG A 161 6.43 -3.96 -12.05
N GLY A 162 5.16 -3.83 -12.44
CA GLY A 162 4.02 -4.23 -11.63
C GLY A 162 3.31 -3.03 -11.00
N GLU A 163 2.57 -3.31 -9.94
CA GLU A 163 1.77 -2.30 -9.22
C GLU A 163 2.64 -1.24 -8.54
N LEU A 164 2.05 -0.07 -8.25
CA LEU A 164 2.76 0.97 -7.52
C LEU A 164 3.25 0.48 -6.16
N ALA A 165 2.45 -0.34 -5.47
CA ALA A 165 2.80 -0.94 -4.19
C ALA A 165 4.11 -1.76 -4.25
N GLU A 166 4.27 -2.62 -5.25
CA GLU A 166 5.47 -3.45 -5.40
C GLU A 166 6.71 -2.61 -5.72
N ARG A 167 6.56 -1.60 -6.58
CA ARG A 167 7.64 -0.68 -6.93
C ARG A 167 8.10 0.15 -5.74
N LEU A 168 7.17 0.57 -4.89
CA LEU A 168 7.45 1.28 -3.64
C LEU A 168 8.16 0.36 -2.62
N LEU A 169 7.73 -0.89 -2.47
CA LEU A 169 8.38 -1.88 -1.61
C LEU A 169 9.81 -2.20 -2.09
N ALA A 170 9.99 -2.38 -3.40
CA ALA A 170 11.30 -2.61 -4.01
C ALA A 170 12.27 -1.46 -3.72
N ALA A 171 11.78 -0.20 -3.72
CA ALA A 171 12.58 0.94 -3.32
C ALA A 171 13.04 0.84 -1.87
N LEU A 172 12.16 0.48 -0.92
CA LEU A 172 12.55 0.30 0.49
C LEU A 172 13.61 -0.80 0.67
N VAL A 173 13.45 -1.93 -0.03
CA VAL A 173 14.43 -3.03 0.00
C VAL A 173 15.80 -2.55 -0.49
N ALA A 174 15.84 -1.83 -1.61
CA ALA A 174 17.08 -1.30 -2.16
C ALA A 174 17.74 -0.27 -1.26
N ALA A 175 16.95 0.59 -0.59
CA ALA A 175 17.44 1.53 0.40
C ALA A 175 18.17 0.82 1.54
N GLN A 176 17.52 -0.20 2.11
CA GLN A 176 18.05 -0.97 3.24
C GLN A 176 19.32 -1.74 2.84
N ALA A 177 19.34 -2.34 1.65
CA ALA A 177 20.52 -3.02 1.11
C ALA A 177 21.71 -2.07 0.89
N ALA A 178 21.46 -0.79 0.61
CA ALA A 178 22.47 0.25 0.47
C ALA A 178 22.91 0.88 1.83
N GLY A 179 22.44 0.33 2.96
CA GLY A 179 22.83 0.73 4.32
C GLY A 179 21.74 1.47 5.09
N GLY A 180 20.67 1.93 4.43
CA GLY A 180 19.47 2.49 5.06
C GLY A 180 19.72 3.57 6.11
N ASP A 181 18.92 3.50 7.19
CA ASP A 181 19.05 4.29 8.41
C ASP A 181 20.25 3.79 9.23
N ARG A 182 21.23 4.67 9.52
CA ARG A 182 22.47 4.28 10.25
C ARG A 182 22.21 3.79 11.68
N ARG A 183 21.02 4.06 12.23
CA ARG A 183 20.61 3.62 13.57
C ARG A 183 19.96 2.23 13.53
N GLY A 184 19.70 1.68 12.33
CA GLY A 184 19.04 0.40 12.12
C GLY A 184 17.59 0.56 11.64
N MET A 185 16.74 -0.42 11.93
CA MET A 185 15.35 -0.45 11.50
C MET A 185 14.41 -0.87 12.64
N GLU A 186 13.17 -0.36 12.63
CA GLU A 186 12.15 -0.65 13.65
C GLU A 186 10.73 -0.62 13.08
N SER A 187 10.38 0.39 12.28
CA SER A 187 9.04 0.49 11.69
C SER A 187 9.08 0.79 10.19
N ALA A 188 8.01 0.40 9.49
CA ALA A 188 7.80 0.68 8.07
C ALA A 188 6.30 0.80 7.76
N ALA A 189 5.96 1.55 6.72
CA ALA A 189 4.58 1.69 6.26
C ALA A 189 4.49 1.85 4.75
N LEU A 190 3.35 1.42 4.21
CA LEU A 190 2.96 1.54 2.81
C LEU A 190 1.52 2.03 2.73
N VAL A 191 1.31 3.17 2.08
CA VAL A 191 -0.01 3.69 1.74
C VAL A 191 -0.10 3.80 0.22
N VAL A 192 -1.10 3.19 -0.39
CA VAL A 192 -1.46 3.38 -1.79
C VAL A 192 -2.95 3.66 -1.85
N VAL A 193 -3.32 4.64 -2.66
CA VAL A 193 -4.71 5.04 -2.93
C VAL A 193 -4.96 5.03 -4.42
N ARG A 194 -6.18 4.69 -4.81
CA ARG A 194 -6.54 4.54 -6.22
C ARG A 194 -7.92 5.15 -6.50
N PRO A 195 -8.09 5.93 -7.59
CA PRO A 195 -9.39 6.49 -7.95
C PRO A 195 -10.39 5.39 -8.29
N SER A 196 -11.57 5.44 -7.68
CA SER A 196 -12.69 4.56 -8.01
C SER A 196 -14.02 5.27 -7.77
N ASP A 197 -14.94 5.19 -8.72
CA ASP A 197 -16.29 5.75 -8.58
C ASP A 197 -17.23 4.80 -7.84
N GLN A 198 -17.04 3.49 -8.03
CA GLN A 198 -17.90 2.45 -7.46
C GLN A 198 -17.47 2.01 -6.06
N TYR A 199 -16.18 2.17 -5.72
CA TYR A 199 -15.58 1.74 -4.45
C TYR A 199 -14.79 2.90 -3.79
N PRO A 200 -15.48 3.89 -3.20
CA PRO A 200 -14.85 5.08 -2.61
C PRO A 200 -13.82 4.76 -1.53
N GLU A 201 -13.90 3.60 -0.88
CA GLU A 201 -12.93 3.13 0.11
C GLU A 201 -11.51 3.00 -0.46
N TYR A 202 -11.35 2.66 -1.75
CA TYR A 202 -10.03 2.59 -2.41
C TYR A 202 -9.37 3.96 -2.53
N ARG A 203 -10.14 5.05 -2.41
CA ARG A 203 -9.60 6.42 -2.42
C ARG A 203 -8.80 6.75 -1.16
N THR A 204 -9.00 5.98 -0.10
CA THR A 204 -8.34 6.20 1.20
C THR A 204 -7.58 4.98 1.70
N ARG A 205 -7.96 3.76 1.30
CA ARG A 205 -7.45 2.49 1.85
C ARG A 205 -7.34 1.40 0.79
N TYR A 206 -6.79 1.70 -0.39
CA TYR A 206 -6.49 0.65 -1.38
C TYR A 206 -5.38 -0.28 -0.84
N VAL A 207 -4.29 0.31 -0.35
CA VAL A 207 -3.30 -0.33 0.53
C VAL A 207 -3.02 0.64 1.68
N ASP A 208 -3.16 0.21 2.92
CA ASP A 208 -2.74 0.95 4.12
C ASP A 208 -2.21 -0.08 5.12
N LEU A 209 -0.88 -0.25 5.12
CA LEU A 209 -0.18 -1.28 5.87
C LEU A 209 0.91 -0.64 6.70
N ARG A 210 1.05 -1.11 7.94
CA ARG A 210 1.98 -0.57 8.93
C ARG A 210 2.60 -1.72 9.72
N VAL A 211 3.90 -1.60 9.95
CA VAL A 211 4.67 -2.41 10.90
C VAL A 211 5.23 -1.43 11.92
N GLU A 212 4.66 -1.44 13.12
CA GLU A 212 4.92 -0.39 14.12
C GLU A 212 6.22 -0.61 14.90
N ASP A 213 6.58 -1.88 15.11
CA ASP A 213 7.82 -2.33 15.74
C ASP A 213 8.16 -3.75 15.26
N HIS A 214 9.28 -3.90 14.56
CA HIS A 214 9.83 -5.17 14.14
C HIS A 214 11.34 -5.04 13.88
N LYS A 215 12.09 -6.11 14.15
CA LYS A 215 13.55 -6.14 13.87
C LYS A 215 13.88 -6.09 12.38
N ASP A 216 12.90 -6.42 11.53
CA ASP A 216 13.00 -6.47 10.07
C ASP A 216 11.68 -5.95 9.46
N PRO A 217 11.39 -4.64 9.58
CA PRO A 217 10.06 -4.11 9.31
C PRO A 217 9.72 -4.10 7.82
N ILE A 218 10.72 -4.05 6.92
CA ILE A 218 10.48 -4.07 5.47
C ILE A 218 10.02 -5.45 5.02
N ASN A 219 10.71 -6.53 5.43
CA ASN A 219 10.28 -7.88 5.07
C ASN A 219 8.94 -8.23 5.72
N GLU A 220 8.69 -7.75 6.93
CA GLU A 220 7.39 -7.91 7.59
C GLU A 220 6.28 -7.14 6.84
N LEU A 221 6.58 -5.92 6.36
CA LEU A 221 5.65 -5.14 5.54
C LEU A 221 5.33 -5.84 4.21
N ILE A 222 6.34 -6.44 3.57
CA ILE A 222 6.16 -7.27 2.37
C ILE A 222 5.29 -8.49 2.69
N ARG A 223 5.54 -9.18 3.80
CA ARG A 223 4.76 -10.35 4.22
C ARG A 223 3.28 -9.99 4.39
N VAL A 224 2.96 -8.92 5.10
CA VAL A 224 1.56 -8.48 5.27
C VAL A 224 0.95 -7.93 3.98
N TYR A 225 1.75 -7.34 3.09
CA TYR A 225 1.30 -6.98 1.74
C TYR A 225 0.89 -8.22 0.94
N ARG A 226 1.67 -9.30 0.97
CA ARG A 226 1.30 -10.56 0.29
C ARG A 226 0.05 -11.23 0.87
N ILE A 227 -0.28 -10.96 2.14
CA ILE A 227 -1.57 -11.38 2.73
C ILE A 227 -2.71 -10.51 2.18
N LEU A 228 -2.55 -9.18 2.21
CA LEU A 228 -3.54 -8.25 1.66
C LEU A 228 -3.82 -8.54 0.18
N GLU A 229 -2.77 -8.79 -0.60
CA GLU A 229 -2.83 -9.13 -2.01
C GLU A 229 -3.76 -10.32 -2.27
N GLY A 230 -3.47 -11.45 -1.62
CA GLY A 230 -4.25 -12.67 -1.78
C GLY A 230 -5.69 -12.56 -1.24
N GLN A 231 -5.91 -11.78 -0.17
CA GLN A 231 -7.22 -11.71 0.49
C GLN A 231 -8.13 -10.61 -0.06
N ARG A 232 -7.58 -9.54 -0.66
CA ARG A 232 -8.36 -8.35 -1.01
C ARG A 232 -8.04 -7.77 -2.38
N LEU A 233 -6.78 -7.77 -2.81
CA LEU A 233 -6.43 -7.08 -4.06
C LEU A 233 -6.90 -7.84 -5.29
N ALA A 234 -6.91 -9.17 -5.28
CA ALA A 234 -7.46 -9.97 -6.37
C ALA A 234 -8.91 -9.60 -6.74
N GLU A 235 -9.77 -9.39 -5.74
CA GLU A 235 -11.14 -8.93 -5.98
C GLU A 235 -11.19 -7.48 -6.48
N ALA A 236 -10.33 -6.62 -5.92
CA ALA A 236 -10.21 -5.24 -6.39
C ALA A 236 -9.78 -5.19 -7.86
N HIS A 237 -8.87 -6.05 -8.30
CA HIS A 237 -8.45 -6.14 -9.70
C HIS A 237 -9.60 -6.52 -10.62
N ILE A 238 -10.43 -7.51 -10.26
CA ILE A 238 -11.63 -7.84 -11.05
C ILE A 238 -12.56 -6.63 -11.16
N ARG A 239 -12.82 -5.94 -10.05
CA ARG A 239 -13.67 -4.73 -10.03
C ARG A 239 -13.12 -3.62 -10.92
N TYR A 240 -11.80 -3.39 -10.91
CA TYR A 240 -11.15 -2.44 -11.82
C TYR A 240 -11.20 -2.91 -13.27
N ALA A 241 -11.02 -4.21 -13.53
CA ALA A 241 -11.11 -4.77 -14.87
C ALA A 241 -12.48 -4.48 -15.50
N GLU A 242 -13.56 -4.76 -14.77
CA GLU A 242 -14.93 -4.47 -15.21
C GLU A 242 -15.16 -2.97 -15.44
N SER A 243 -14.64 -2.11 -14.56
CA SER A 243 -14.73 -0.66 -14.71
C SER A 243 -14.02 -0.18 -15.98
N TYR A 244 -12.82 -0.70 -16.25
CA TYR A 244 -12.08 -0.39 -17.47
C TYR A 244 -12.78 -0.90 -18.72
N GLU A 245 -13.40 -2.08 -18.70
CA GLU A 245 -14.20 -2.56 -19.82
C GLU A 245 -15.39 -1.67 -20.13
N LYS A 246 -16.14 -1.27 -19.09
CA LYS A 246 -17.27 -0.32 -19.24
C LYS A 246 -16.80 1.02 -19.83
N ALA A 247 -15.56 1.43 -19.54
CA ALA A 247 -14.93 2.62 -20.09
C ALA A 247 -14.24 2.42 -21.45
N GLY A 248 -14.32 1.24 -22.07
CA GLY A 248 -13.68 0.93 -23.35
C GLY A 248 -12.16 0.77 -23.29
N ARG A 249 -11.59 0.60 -22.09
CA ARG A 249 -10.15 0.44 -21.80
C ARG A 249 -9.77 -1.03 -21.66
N ALA A 250 -9.99 -1.81 -22.72
CA ALA A 250 -9.71 -3.26 -22.72
C ALA A 250 -8.24 -3.61 -22.44
N ASP A 251 -7.32 -2.70 -22.77
CA ASP A 251 -5.89 -2.80 -22.44
C ASP A 251 -5.67 -2.88 -20.92
N LEU A 252 -6.26 -1.94 -20.17
CA LEU A 252 -6.15 -1.90 -18.70
C LEU A 252 -6.95 -3.01 -18.04
N ALA A 253 -8.12 -3.35 -18.59
CA ALA A 253 -8.91 -4.45 -18.07
C ALA A 253 -8.15 -5.79 -18.11
N ARG A 254 -7.40 -6.04 -19.18
CA ARG A 254 -6.52 -7.21 -19.27
C ARG A 254 -5.42 -7.17 -18.23
N VAL A 255 -4.75 -6.02 -18.06
CA VAL A 255 -3.69 -5.85 -17.04
C VAL A 255 -4.21 -6.19 -15.64
N GLU A 256 -5.39 -5.70 -15.27
CA GLU A 256 -5.99 -6.04 -13.97
C GLU A 256 -6.30 -7.54 -13.84
N ARG A 257 -6.81 -8.19 -14.88
CA ARG A 257 -7.01 -9.64 -14.84
C ARG A 257 -5.70 -10.41 -14.72
N ASP A 258 -4.64 -9.97 -15.38
CA ASP A 258 -3.33 -10.60 -15.30
C ASP A 258 -2.75 -10.49 -13.86
N ARG A 259 -3.01 -9.39 -13.14
CA ARG A 259 -2.64 -9.23 -11.72
C ARG A 259 -3.31 -10.23 -10.77
N VAL A 260 -4.47 -10.78 -11.14
CA VAL A 260 -5.10 -11.87 -10.38
C VAL A 260 -4.25 -13.15 -10.46
N ALA A 261 -3.65 -13.45 -11.62
CA ALA A 261 -2.70 -14.56 -11.74
C ALA A 261 -1.41 -14.28 -10.94
N GLU A 262 -0.93 -13.05 -10.93
CA GLU A 262 0.24 -12.67 -10.12
C GLU A 262 -0.04 -12.89 -8.63
N SER A 263 -1.18 -12.42 -8.14
CA SER A 263 -1.66 -12.65 -6.76
C SER A 263 -1.73 -14.14 -6.43
N MET A 264 -2.24 -14.96 -7.37
CA MET A 264 -2.30 -16.41 -7.23
C MET A 264 -0.92 -17.05 -7.16
N ALA A 265 -0.01 -16.68 -8.07
CA ALA A 265 1.35 -17.18 -8.11
C ALA A 265 2.11 -16.83 -6.82
N HIS A 266 1.96 -15.61 -6.32
CA HIS A 266 2.52 -15.18 -5.04
C HIS A 266 1.96 -15.99 -3.86
N ALA A 267 0.65 -16.23 -3.82
CA ALA A 267 0.04 -17.07 -2.79
C ALA A 267 0.54 -18.53 -2.86
N LEU A 268 0.63 -19.12 -4.05
CA LEU A 268 1.11 -20.48 -4.25
C LEU A 268 2.60 -20.66 -3.90
N ALA A 269 3.42 -19.63 -4.13
CA ALA A 269 4.84 -19.67 -3.76
C ALA A 269 5.08 -19.65 -2.24
N ARG A 270 4.10 -19.18 -1.46
CA ARG A 270 4.19 -19.07 0.00
C ARG A 270 3.92 -20.41 0.68
N LYS A 271 4.74 -20.75 1.68
CA LYS A 271 4.55 -21.95 2.51
C LYS A 271 3.56 -21.74 3.64
N ASP A 272 3.41 -20.50 4.09
CA ASP A 272 2.59 -20.06 5.22
C ASP A 272 1.16 -19.64 4.82
N VAL A 273 0.80 -19.78 3.54
CA VAL A 273 -0.55 -19.42 3.06
C VAL A 273 -1.59 -20.39 3.62
N ASP A 274 -2.69 -19.85 4.13
CA ASP A 274 -3.82 -20.61 4.65
C ASP A 274 -4.76 -21.10 3.53
N ALA A 275 -5.59 -22.09 3.87
CA ALA A 275 -6.54 -22.68 2.93
C ALA A 275 -7.58 -21.66 2.44
N SER A 276 -8.01 -20.74 3.32
CA SER A 276 -9.01 -19.72 3.01
C SER A 276 -8.54 -18.75 1.93
N THR A 277 -7.29 -18.30 1.98
CA THR A 277 -6.71 -17.39 0.98
C THR A 277 -6.61 -18.08 -0.38
N LEU A 278 -6.11 -19.33 -0.41
CA LEU A 278 -6.04 -20.11 -1.65
C LEU A 278 -7.44 -20.38 -2.23
N ASN A 279 -8.41 -20.70 -1.36
CA ASN A 279 -9.80 -20.91 -1.73
C ASN A 279 -10.41 -19.66 -2.36
N GLY A 280 -10.30 -18.51 -1.68
CA GLY A 280 -10.85 -17.24 -2.15
C GLY A 280 -10.29 -16.85 -3.51
N LEU A 281 -8.98 -16.99 -3.72
CA LEU A 281 -8.34 -16.74 -5.01
C LEU A 281 -8.85 -17.69 -6.10
N ALA A 282 -8.98 -18.99 -5.78
CA ALA A 282 -9.49 -19.97 -6.73
C ALA A 282 -10.95 -19.68 -7.12
N TRP A 283 -11.77 -19.30 -6.15
CA TRP A 283 -13.17 -18.90 -6.36
C TRP A 283 -13.27 -17.66 -7.27
N ILE A 284 -12.49 -16.62 -7.00
CA ILE A 284 -12.43 -15.41 -7.83
C ILE A 284 -12.08 -15.77 -9.28
N CYS A 285 -11.06 -16.61 -9.46
CA CYS A 285 -10.64 -17.06 -10.79
C CYS A 285 -11.73 -17.87 -11.51
N ALA A 286 -12.36 -18.81 -10.81
CA ALA A 286 -13.39 -19.68 -11.39
C ALA A 286 -14.63 -18.91 -11.82
N THR A 287 -15.16 -18.05 -10.94
CA THR A 287 -16.38 -17.27 -11.18
C THR A 287 -16.20 -16.21 -12.28
N ASN A 288 -14.98 -15.72 -12.49
CA ASN A 288 -14.65 -14.78 -13.55
C ASN A 288 -14.08 -15.46 -14.80
N SER A 289 -13.94 -16.79 -14.80
CA SER A 289 -13.36 -17.58 -15.90
C SER A 289 -11.96 -17.09 -16.34
N VAL A 290 -11.12 -16.75 -15.36
CA VAL A 290 -9.72 -16.32 -15.56
C VAL A 290 -8.77 -17.33 -14.90
N HIS A 291 -7.61 -17.58 -15.51
CA HIS A 291 -6.49 -18.33 -14.89
C HIS A 291 -6.90 -19.66 -14.23
N LEU A 292 -7.72 -20.45 -14.94
CA LEU A 292 -8.33 -21.67 -14.39
C LEU A 292 -7.30 -22.75 -14.04
N ALA A 293 -6.14 -22.77 -14.69
CA ALA A 293 -5.08 -23.74 -14.40
C ALA A 293 -4.44 -23.46 -13.03
N GLU A 294 -4.15 -22.21 -12.73
CA GLU A 294 -3.62 -21.74 -11.45
C GLU A 294 -4.69 -21.83 -10.35
N ALA A 295 -5.95 -21.52 -10.67
CA ALA A 295 -7.08 -21.70 -9.78
C ALA A 295 -7.23 -23.16 -9.32
N LEU A 296 -7.01 -24.12 -10.23
CA LEU A 296 -7.06 -25.55 -9.90
C LEU A 296 -5.96 -25.92 -8.91
N GLN A 297 -4.73 -25.47 -9.13
CA GLN A 297 -3.61 -25.72 -8.20
C GLN A 297 -3.91 -25.15 -6.80
N ALA A 298 -4.48 -23.95 -6.74
CA ALA A 298 -4.85 -23.33 -5.47
C ALA A 298 -5.99 -24.05 -4.77
N ALA A 299 -7.06 -24.42 -5.49
CA ALA A 299 -8.18 -25.17 -4.92
C ALA A 299 -7.77 -26.58 -4.46
N GLU A 300 -6.92 -27.27 -5.20
CA GLU A 300 -6.38 -28.58 -4.80
C GLU A 300 -5.52 -28.45 -3.54
N ARG A 301 -4.65 -27.44 -3.47
CA ARG A 301 -3.83 -27.18 -2.29
C ARG A 301 -4.68 -26.76 -1.08
N ALA A 302 -5.69 -25.92 -1.26
CA ALA A 302 -6.64 -25.57 -0.22
C ALA A 302 -7.37 -26.82 0.30
N SER A 303 -7.83 -27.69 -0.61
CA SER A 303 -8.49 -28.95 -0.25
C SER A 303 -7.53 -29.93 0.45
N ALA A 304 -6.25 -29.93 0.11
CA ALA A 304 -5.25 -30.72 0.82
C ALA A 304 -5.02 -30.23 2.27
N LEU A 305 -5.07 -28.91 2.49
CA LEU A 305 -4.96 -28.31 3.82
C LEU A 305 -6.22 -28.58 4.67
N GLU A 306 -7.40 -28.50 4.06
CA GLU A 306 -8.70 -28.65 4.74
C GLU A 306 -9.64 -29.61 3.96
N PRO A 307 -9.40 -30.93 4.01
CA PRO A 307 -10.03 -31.91 3.11
C PRO A 307 -11.52 -32.15 3.33
N LYS A 308 -12.08 -31.65 4.45
CA LYS A 308 -13.50 -31.81 4.80
C LYS A 308 -14.28 -30.49 4.74
N SER A 309 -13.64 -29.39 4.35
CA SER A 309 -14.32 -28.10 4.18
C SER A 309 -15.22 -28.15 2.96
N THR A 310 -16.54 -28.08 3.16
CA THR A 310 -17.51 -28.13 2.06
C THR A 310 -17.40 -26.91 1.14
N GLU A 311 -17.04 -25.74 1.68
CA GLU A 311 -16.79 -24.51 0.91
C GLU A 311 -15.60 -24.66 -0.05
N ILE A 312 -14.51 -25.28 0.41
CA ILE A 312 -13.32 -25.51 -0.41
C ILE A 312 -13.59 -26.57 -1.48
N LEU A 313 -14.37 -27.60 -1.13
CA LEU A 313 -14.77 -28.61 -2.08
C LEU A 313 -15.72 -28.07 -3.15
N ASP A 314 -16.68 -27.22 -2.81
CA ASP A 314 -17.55 -26.51 -3.76
C ASP A 314 -16.69 -25.65 -4.72
N THR A 315 -15.72 -24.91 -4.20
CA THR A 315 -14.80 -24.13 -5.03
C THR A 315 -13.97 -25.00 -5.97
N LEU A 316 -13.40 -26.11 -5.48
CA LEU A 316 -12.65 -27.05 -6.32
C LEU A 316 -13.54 -27.68 -7.41
N ALA A 317 -14.78 -28.02 -7.09
CA ALA A 317 -15.75 -28.53 -8.05
C ALA A 317 -16.09 -27.48 -9.11
N GLU A 318 -16.32 -26.23 -8.72
CA GLU A 318 -16.57 -25.12 -9.65
C GLU A 318 -15.38 -24.89 -10.58
N VAL A 319 -14.14 -24.93 -10.08
CA VAL A 319 -12.94 -24.82 -10.92
C VAL A 319 -12.86 -25.95 -11.93
N HIS A 320 -13.11 -27.20 -11.52
CA HIS A 320 -13.15 -28.34 -12.44
C HIS A 320 -14.24 -28.15 -13.51
N TYR A 321 -15.41 -27.67 -13.11
CA TYR A 321 -16.53 -27.44 -14.00
C TYR A 321 -16.21 -26.38 -15.04
N ARG A 322 -15.68 -25.22 -14.62
CA ARG A 322 -15.23 -24.13 -15.50
C ARG A 322 -14.14 -24.57 -16.45
N SER A 323 -13.28 -25.49 -16.01
CA SER A 323 -12.21 -26.11 -16.81
C SER A 323 -12.72 -27.19 -17.79
N GLY A 324 -14.02 -27.50 -17.80
CA GLY A 324 -14.63 -28.50 -18.68
C GLY A 324 -14.62 -29.93 -18.14
N ASN A 325 -14.12 -30.16 -16.92
CA ASN A 325 -14.02 -31.47 -16.29
C ASN A 325 -15.28 -31.81 -15.48
N VAL A 326 -16.44 -31.88 -16.16
CA VAL A 326 -17.76 -32.04 -15.52
C VAL A 326 -17.86 -33.27 -14.62
N ALA A 327 -17.30 -34.41 -15.06
CA ALA A 327 -17.31 -35.63 -14.25
C ALA A 327 -16.57 -35.44 -12.91
N LYS A 328 -15.45 -34.72 -12.93
CA LYS A 328 -14.65 -34.45 -11.73
C LYS A 328 -15.33 -33.42 -10.83
N ALA A 329 -15.97 -32.41 -11.41
CA ALA A 329 -16.78 -31.45 -10.66
C ALA A 329 -17.88 -32.17 -9.85
N ILE A 330 -18.66 -33.04 -10.50
CA ILE A 330 -19.72 -33.81 -9.83
C ILE A 330 -19.14 -34.74 -8.75
N GLU A 331 -18.00 -35.38 -9.00
CA GLU A 331 -17.32 -36.23 -8.01
C GLU A 331 -16.94 -35.45 -6.75
N VAL A 332 -16.29 -34.29 -6.93
CA VAL A 332 -15.84 -33.43 -5.82
C VAL A 332 -17.03 -32.83 -5.06
N GLU A 333 -18.06 -32.36 -5.77
CA GLU A 333 -19.28 -31.82 -5.19
C GLU A 333 -20.06 -32.88 -4.40
N SER A 334 -20.13 -34.10 -4.93
CA SER A 334 -20.74 -35.24 -4.22
C SER A 334 -19.97 -35.60 -2.94
N ARG A 335 -18.64 -35.44 -2.95
CA ARG A 335 -17.82 -35.57 -1.75
C ARG A 335 -18.15 -34.47 -0.73
N ALA A 336 -18.31 -33.22 -1.16
CA ALA A 336 -18.76 -32.13 -0.29
C ALA A 336 -20.12 -32.45 0.35
N LEU A 337 -21.09 -32.88 -0.45
CA LEU A 337 -22.42 -33.27 0.00
C LEU A 337 -22.39 -34.44 0.98
N SER A 338 -21.44 -35.36 0.87
CA SER A 338 -21.29 -36.47 1.83
C SER A 338 -20.95 -35.99 3.26
N TYR A 339 -20.31 -34.82 3.39
CA TYR A 339 -20.03 -34.19 4.68
C TYR A 339 -21.21 -33.33 5.19
N SER A 340 -22.07 -32.84 4.28
CA SER A 340 -23.29 -32.07 4.60
C SER A 340 -24.53 -32.57 3.83
N PRO A 341 -25.09 -33.77 4.12
CA PRO A 341 -26.09 -34.43 3.26
C PRO A 341 -27.42 -33.68 3.07
N ASN A 342 -27.72 -32.74 3.96
CA ASN A 342 -28.94 -31.92 3.92
C ASN A 342 -28.75 -30.57 3.24
N ASP A 343 -27.54 -30.26 2.77
CA ASP A 343 -27.26 -29.01 2.08
C ASP A 343 -27.95 -29.00 0.71
N GLN A 344 -28.93 -28.10 0.55
CA GLN A 344 -29.69 -27.97 -0.69
C GLN A 344 -28.85 -27.29 -1.78
N TYR A 345 -27.96 -26.37 -1.41
CA TYR A 345 -27.11 -25.67 -2.37
C TYR A 345 -26.17 -26.66 -3.09
N LEU A 346 -25.50 -27.56 -2.36
CA LEU A 346 -24.61 -28.56 -2.97
C LEU A 346 -25.39 -29.53 -3.90
N LYS A 347 -26.64 -29.88 -3.55
CA LYS A 347 -27.51 -30.69 -4.42
C LYS A 347 -27.85 -29.94 -5.72
N ASP A 348 -28.18 -28.66 -5.59
CA ASP A 348 -28.50 -27.81 -6.74
C ASP A 348 -27.27 -27.59 -7.61
N GLN A 349 -26.08 -27.47 -7.02
CA GLN A 349 -24.81 -27.40 -7.74
C GLN A 349 -24.52 -28.65 -8.58
N ILE A 350 -24.69 -29.85 -8.00
CA ILE A 350 -24.57 -31.11 -8.75
C ILE A 350 -25.52 -31.13 -9.95
N ASN A 351 -26.76 -30.66 -9.78
CA ASN A 351 -27.73 -30.60 -10.87
C ASN A 351 -27.34 -29.56 -11.93
N ARG A 352 -26.80 -28.41 -11.53
CA ARG A 352 -26.25 -27.41 -12.46
C ARG A 352 -25.10 -27.98 -13.28
N PHE A 353 -24.16 -28.69 -12.65
CA PHE A 353 -23.06 -29.32 -13.36
C PHE A 353 -23.54 -30.35 -14.39
N LYS A 354 -24.57 -31.14 -14.05
CA LYS A 354 -25.19 -32.10 -14.98
C LYS A 354 -25.90 -31.44 -16.16
N SER A 355 -26.50 -30.28 -15.96
CA SER A 355 -27.24 -29.57 -17.02
C SER A 355 -26.32 -28.85 -18.02
N GLY A 356 -25.06 -28.63 -17.67
CA GLY A 356 -24.10 -27.91 -18.52
C GLY A 356 -24.30 -26.39 -18.54
N ILE A 357 -25.12 -25.85 -17.63
CA ILE A 357 -25.33 -24.40 -17.48
C ILE A 357 -24.08 -23.80 -16.83
N LYS A 358 -23.34 -22.96 -17.57
CA LYS A 358 -22.13 -22.30 -17.09
C LYS A 358 -22.44 -21.03 -16.32
#